data_AF-A0A9W9ED82-F1
#
_entry.id   AF-A0A9W9ED82-F1
#
_cell.length_a   1.000
_cell.length_b   1.000
_cell.length_c   1.000
_cell.angle_alpha   90.00
_cell.angle_beta   90.00
_cell.angle_gamma   90.00
#
_symmetry.space_group_name_H-M   'P 1'
#
loop_
_entity.id
_entity.type
_entity.pdbx_description
1 polymer ?
#
loop_
_entity_poly.entity_id
_entity_poly.type
_entity_poly.pdbx_seq_one_letter_code
_entity_poly.pdbx_strand_id
1 'polypeptide(L)'
;MPNIAAPLNDPPDTSTHIYEMLTTPIFDFYFRLQMISGEIAQMTHYHRSRTTGVDQKDVVEQMSHVSARLHTLWGNRCATQRQTPEDLRAHLAPKVADPIIALVGMANAAYHAEFIEIGRVLGDPISKSAESRQAMHHLREIVDGDWNAQEGGVLKTGYLRPLFLYAIECMDKEENQWAVERLEKIKNPICRSDFFAAFGRELSEAQLRKERRVTSKFFCMWYFGVPPPFL
;
A
#
# COMPACT_ATOMS: atom_id res chain seq x y z
N MET A 1 -25.48 -47.12 17.94
CA MET A 1 -24.76 -45.85 18.15
C MET A 1 -23.74 -45.70 17.04
N PRO A 2 -23.75 -44.61 16.25
CA PRO A 2 -22.74 -44.41 15.22
C PRO A 2 -21.46 -43.89 15.87
N ASN A 3 -20.36 -44.57 15.55
CA ASN A 3 -19.01 -44.27 16.01
C ASN A 3 -18.50 -43.06 15.20
N ILE A 4 -18.47 -41.87 15.79
CA ILE A 4 -17.84 -40.69 15.19
C ILE A 4 -16.33 -40.88 15.35
N ALA A 5 -15.68 -41.38 14.31
CA ALA A 5 -14.23 -41.37 14.25
C ALA A 5 -13.76 -39.90 14.30
N ALA A 6 -12.89 -39.58 15.25
CA ALA A 6 -12.20 -38.30 15.29
C ALA A 6 -11.40 -38.12 13.99
N PRO A 7 -11.36 -36.92 13.38
CA PRO A 7 -10.52 -36.69 12.22
C PRO A 7 -9.07 -36.95 12.62
N LEU A 8 -8.40 -37.81 11.86
CA LEU A 8 -6.96 -37.99 11.91
C LEU A 8 -6.32 -36.61 11.73
N ASN A 9 -5.71 -36.10 12.79
CA ASN A 9 -4.81 -34.96 12.71
C ASN A 9 -3.61 -35.41 11.87
N ASP A 10 -3.68 -35.19 10.55
CA ASP A 10 -2.48 -35.26 9.72
C ASP A 10 -1.46 -34.28 10.31
N PRO A 11 -0.20 -34.70 10.52
CA PRO A 11 0.85 -33.78 10.95
C PRO A 11 0.97 -32.64 9.91
N PRO A 12 1.25 -31.40 10.34
CA PRO A 12 1.36 -30.28 9.41
C PRO A 12 2.38 -30.62 8.32
N ASP A 13 1.96 -30.54 7.04
CA ASP A 13 2.82 -30.71 5.87
C ASP A 13 4.08 -29.87 6.08
N THR A 14 5.27 -30.46 5.89
CA THR A 14 6.57 -29.77 6.00
C THR A 14 6.58 -28.44 5.22
N SER A 15 5.82 -28.39 4.13
CA SER A 15 5.62 -27.18 3.32
C SER A 15 4.94 -26.05 4.07
N THR A 16 3.96 -26.35 4.95
CA THR A 16 3.29 -25.39 5.82
C THR A 16 4.28 -24.81 6.83
N HIS A 17 5.12 -25.65 7.43
CA HIS A 17 6.12 -25.19 8.39
C HIS A 17 7.19 -24.28 7.74
N ILE A 18 7.66 -24.65 6.54
CA ILE A 18 8.58 -23.81 5.76
C ILE A 18 7.92 -22.46 5.42
N TYR A 19 6.66 -22.50 4.97
CA TYR A 19 5.91 -21.28 4.67
C TYR A 19 5.78 -20.37 5.89
N GLU A 20 5.39 -20.89 7.06
CA GLU A 20 5.27 -20.11 8.30
C GLU A 20 6.62 -19.50 8.71
N MET A 21 7.70 -20.29 8.67
CA MET A 21 9.04 -19.83 9.02
C MET A 21 9.51 -18.68 8.12
N LEU A 22 9.25 -18.77 6.81
CA LEU A 22 9.64 -17.75 5.84
C LEU A 22 8.74 -16.50 5.88
N THR A 23 7.47 -16.65 6.23
CA THR A 23 6.50 -15.53 6.25
C THR A 23 6.47 -14.75 7.56
N THR A 24 6.77 -15.39 8.69
CA THR A 24 6.82 -14.73 10.01
C THR A 24 7.60 -13.41 10.02
N PRO A 25 8.87 -13.34 9.53
CA PRO A 25 9.60 -12.07 9.52
C PRO A 25 9.03 -11.03 8.53
N ILE A 26 8.31 -11.46 7.49
CA ILE A 26 7.63 -10.55 6.55
C ILE A 26 6.40 -9.93 7.24
N PHE A 27 5.68 -10.71 8.04
CA PHE A 27 4.59 -10.19 8.86
C PHE A 27 5.08 -9.22 9.95
N ASP A 28 6.22 -9.49 10.60
CA ASP A 28 6.83 -8.54 11.55
C ASP A 28 7.20 -7.23 10.86
N PHE A 29 7.82 -7.30 9.66
CA PHE A 29 8.08 -6.13 8.84
C PHE A 29 6.79 -5.34 8.56
N TYR A 30 5.75 -6.02 8.09
CA TYR A 30 4.48 -5.37 7.75
C TYR A 30 3.79 -4.76 8.97
N PHE A 31 3.82 -5.45 10.11
CA PHE A 31 3.27 -4.95 11.37
C PHE A 31 3.98 -3.66 11.81
N ARG A 32 5.32 -3.64 11.80
CA ARG A 32 6.10 -2.43 12.11
C ARG A 32 5.82 -1.30 11.13
N LEU A 33 5.65 -1.63 9.85
CA LEU A 33 5.25 -0.67 8.83
C LEU A 33 3.88 -0.06 9.15
N GLN A 34 2.89 -0.86 9.55
CA GLN A 34 1.56 -0.35 9.94
C GLN A 34 1.63 0.55 11.17
N MET A 35 2.49 0.25 12.15
CA MET A 35 2.71 1.13 13.29
C MET A 35 3.24 2.49 12.85
N ILE A 36 4.21 2.52 11.94
CA ILE A 36 4.73 3.78 11.36
C ILE A 36 3.65 4.49 10.55
N SER A 37 2.85 3.76 9.76
CA SER A 37 1.73 4.32 9.00
C SER A 37 0.72 5.02 9.90
N GLY A 38 0.44 4.44 11.07
CA GLY A 38 -0.41 5.06 12.08
C GLY A 38 0.14 6.39 12.60
N GLU A 39 1.46 6.49 12.82
CA GLU A 39 2.10 7.75 13.21
C GLU A 39 2.00 8.82 12.10
N ILE A 40 2.16 8.42 10.83
CA ILE A 40 1.97 9.30 9.68
C ILE A 40 0.53 9.84 9.66
N ALA A 41 -0.46 8.97 9.83
CA ALA A 41 -1.87 9.34 9.85
C ALA A 41 -2.20 10.38 10.94
N GLN A 42 -1.60 10.26 12.13
CA GLN A 42 -1.78 11.23 13.23
C GLN A 42 -1.20 12.62 12.90
N MET A 43 -0.29 12.71 11.94
CA MET A 43 0.30 13.98 11.52
C MET A 43 -0.48 14.68 10.41
N THR A 44 -1.48 14.02 9.81
CA THR A 44 -2.35 14.66 8.80
C THR A 44 -3.04 15.91 9.36
N HIS A 45 -3.37 16.86 8.49
CA HIS A 45 -4.08 18.08 8.88
C HIS A 45 -5.46 17.83 9.52
N TYR A 46 -6.01 16.62 9.35
CA TYR A 46 -7.28 16.24 9.96
C TYR A 46 -7.14 15.90 11.46
N HIS A 47 -5.97 15.40 11.86
CA HIS A 47 -5.69 14.99 13.24
C HIS A 47 -4.88 16.04 13.99
N ARG A 48 -4.04 16.81 13.30
CA ARG A 48 -3.23 17.89 13.86
C ARG A 48 -3.48 19.20 13.14
N SER A 49 -4.08 20.17 13.84
CA SER A 49 -4.19 21.53 13.34
C SER A 49 -2.80 22.15 13.20
N ARG A 50 -2.58 22.89 12.11
CA ARG A 50 -1.32 23.60 11.83
C ARG A 50 -1.67 25.03 11.45
N THR A 51 -1.61 25.94 12.42
CA THR A 51 -2.03 27.34 12.23
C THR A 51 -0.84 28.30 12.20
N THR A 52 0.35 27.83 12.59
CA THR A 52 1.58 28.62 12.60
C THR A 52 2.68 27.96 11.78
N GLY A 53 3.69 28.75 11.38
CA GLY A 53 4.89 28.21 10.72
C GLY A 53 5.72 27.30 11.64
N VAL A 54 5.63 27.47 12.96
CA VAL A 54 6.27 26.58 13.94
C VAL A 54 5.62 25.20 13.90
N ASP A 55 4.28 25.14 13.89
CA ASP A 55 3.56 23.86 13.79
C ASP A 55 3.94 23.07 12.52
N GLN A 56 4.11 23.79 11.40
CA GLN A 56 4.52 23.16 10.15
C GLN A 56 5.98 22.66 10.23
N LYS A 57 6.88 23.42 10.85
CA LYS A 57 8.28 23.01 11.02
C LYS A 57 8.39 21.76 11.88
N ASP A 58 7.64 21.68 12.97
CA ASP A 58 7.61 20.51 13.85
C ASP A 58 7.15 19.25 13.10
N VAL A 59 6.15 19.38 12.23
CA VAL A 59 5.69 18.25 11.40
C VAL A 59 6.76 17.83 10.40
N VAL A 60 7.45 18.77 9.76
CA VAL A 60 8.56 18.47 8.83
C VAL A 60 9.67 17.70 9.54
N GLU A 61 10.05 18.12 10.76
CA GLU A 61 11.07 17.46 11.56
C GLU A 61 10.63 16.04 11.96
N GLN A 62 9.39 15.88 12.42
CA GLN A 62 8.84 14.56 12.76
C GLN A 62 8.75 13.64 11.53
N MET A 63 8.35 14.16 10.37
CA MET A 63 8.32 13.40 9.11
C MET A 63 9.72 12.96 8.67
N SER A 64 10.74 13.78 8.92
CA SER A 64 12.13 13.41 8.65
C SER A 64 12.58 12.23 9.52
N HIS A 65 12.22 12.23 10.81
CA HIS A 65 12.46 11.10 11.71
C HIS A 65 11.71 9.83 11.29
N VAL A 66 10.44 9.97 10.88
CA VAL A 66 9.63 8.86 10.37
C VAL A 66 10.25 8.27 9.10
N SER A 67 10.68 9.11 8.16
CA SER A 67 11.34 8.67 6.92
C SER A 67 12.63 7.90 7.19
N ALA A 68 13.46 8.37 8.13
CA ALA A 68 14.65 7.66 8.55
C ALA A 68 14.35 6.27 9.16
N ARG A 69 13.25 6.15 9.93
CA ARG A 69 12.78 4.87 10.46
C ARG A 69 12.26 3.95 9.36
N LEU A 70 11.55 4.47 8.36
CA LEU A 70 11.15 3.71 7.18
C LEU A 70 12.37 3.16 6.44
N HIS A 71 13.39 3.98 6.18
CA HIS A 71 14.63 3.51 5.55
C HIS A 71 15.36 2.46 6.39
N THR A 72 15.39 2.61 7.71
CA THR A 72 15.97 1.62 8.62
C THR A 72 15.19 0.30 8.57
N LEU A 73 13.85 0.36 8.61
CA LEU A 73 12.99 -0.82 8.48
C LEU A 73 13.22 -1.52 7.15
N TRP A 74 13.31 -0.75 6.06
CA TRP A 74 13.68 -1.26 4.73
C TRP A 74 15.06 -1.94 4.77
N GLY A 75 16.10 -1.28 5.28
CA GLY A 75 17.45 -1.85 5.38
C GLY A 75 17.53 -3.16 6.18
N ASN A 76 16.60 -3.38 7.11
CA ASN A 76 16.52 -4.55 7.98
C ASN A 76 15.58 -5.66 7.48
N ARG A 77 15.05 -5.57 6.25
CA ARG A 77 14.23 -6.63 5.64
C ARG A 77 14.93 -7.99 5.73
N CYS A 78 14.15 -9.05 5.98
CA CYS A 78 14.67 -10.42 6.03
C CYS A 78 15.19 -10.90 4.66
N ALA A 79 16.01 -11.95 4.65
CA ALA A 79 16.62 -12.48 3.44
C ALA A 79 15.58 -12.83 2.36
N THR A 80 14.48 -13.48 2.75
CA THR A 80 13.35 -13.84 1.88
C THR A 80 12.77 -12.62 1.16
N GLN A 81 12.57 -11.52 1.87
CA GLN A 81 12.00 -10.28 1.30
C GLN A 81 12.98 -9.53 0.39
N ARG A 82 14.27 -9.89 0.40
CA ARG A 82 15.30 -9.31 -0.49
C ARG A 82 15.46 -10.09 -1.79
N GLN A 83 14.96 -11.32 -1.87
CA GLN A 83 15.03 -12.14 -3.08
C GLN A 83 14.06 -11.63 -4.14
N THR A 84 14.39 -11.83 -5.43
CA THR A 84 13.45 -11.56 -6.52
C THR A 84 12.39 -12.65 -6.63
N PRO A 85 11.27 -12.43 -7.34
CA PRO A 85 10.29 -13.49 -7.60
C PRO A 85 10.91 -14.70 -8.30
N GLU A 86 11.82 -14.46 -9.25
CA GLU A 86 12.56 -15.52 -9.96
C GLU A 86 13.40 -16.36 -8.99
N ASP A 87 14.19 -15.71 -8.12
CA ASP A 87 15.00 -16.40 -7.12
C ASP A 87 14.13 -17.24 -6.18
N LEU A 88 12.97 -16.72 -5.74
CA LEU A 88 12.07 -17.46 -4.86
C LEU A 88 11.49 -18.69 -5.55
N ARG A 89 11.11 -18.60 -6.83
CA ARG A 89 10.63 -19.77 -7.58
C ARG A 89 11.72 -20.78 -7.93
N ALA A 90 12.97 -20.34 -8.05
CA ALA A 90 14.10 -21.23 -8.29
C ALA A 90 14.41 -22.15 -7.09
N HIS A 91 14.14 -21.68 -5.86
CA HIS A 91 14.52 -22.39 -4.64
C HIS A 91 13.34 -23.01 -3.86
N LEU A 92 12.10 -22.61 -4.16
CA LEU A 92 10.90 -23.05 -3.45
C LEU A 92 9.88 -23.66 -4.42
N ALA A 93 9.12 -24.65 -3.93
CA ALA A 93 8.00 -25.18 -4.70
C ALA A 93 6.93 -24.09 -4.93
N PRO A 94 6.24 -24.07 -6.09
CA PRO A 94 5.25 -23.01 -6.42
C PRO A 94 4.20 -22.76 -5.32
N LYS A 95 3.72 -23.83 -4.68
CA LYS A 95 2.75 -23.77 -3.56
C LYS A 95 3.23 -22.97 -2.35
N VAL A 96 4.55 -22.77 -2.19
CA VAL A 96 5.17 -21.95 -1.14
C VAL A 96 5.68 -20.62 -1.73
N ALA A 97 6.30 -20.66 -2.91
CA ALA A 97 6.89 -19.49 -3.56
C ALA A 97 5.86 -18.40 -3.87
N ASP A 98 4.77 -18.73 -4.57
CA ASP A 98 3.82 -17.74 -5.09
C ASP A 98 3.08 -16.97 -3.97
N PRO A 99 2.63 -17.62 -2.88
CA PRO A 99 2.09 -16.89 -1.74
C PRO A 99 3.11 -15.94 -1.09
N ILE A 100 4.37 -16.36 -0.94
CA ILE A 100 5.45 -15.52 -0.37
C ILE A 100 5.74 -14.33 -1.29
N ILE A 101 5.91 -14.56 -2.60
CA ILE A 101 6.14 -13.52 -3.60
C ILE A 101 5.05 -12.46 -3.49
N ALA A 102 3.79 -12.88 -3.45
CA ALA A 102 2.68 -11.95 -3.36
C ALA A 102 2.61 -11.21 -2.02
N LEU A 103 2.99 -11.86 -0.91
CA LEU A 103 3.08 -11.20 0.40
C LEU A 103 4.19 -10.14 0.42
N VAL A 104 5.37 -10.45 -0.14
CA VAL A 104 6.47 -9.50 -0.30
C VAL A 104 6.06 -8.33 -1.19
N GLY A 105 5.39 -8.60 -2.31
CA GLY A 105 4.84 -7.58 -3.20
C GLY A 105 3.94 -6.58 -2.49
N MET A 106 2.95 -7.09 -1.73
CA MET A 106 2.05 -6.23 -0.94
C MET A 106 2.80 -5.43 0.14
N ALA A 107 3.75 -6.04 0.84
CA ALA A 107 4.52 -5.36 1.87
C ALA A 107 5.42 -4.25 1.29
N ASN A 108 6.03 -4.51 0.14
CA ASN A 108 6.86 -3.54 -0.56
C ASN A 108 6.02 -2.38 -1.13
N ALA A 109 4.86 -2.69 -1.71
CA ALA A 109 3.93 -1.67 -2.19
C ALA A 109 3.41 -0.77 -1.06
N ALA A 110 3.05 -1.35 0.09
CA ALA A 110 2.67 -0.59 1.27
C ALA A 110 3.81 0.32 1.75
N TYR A 111 5.06 -0.17 1.75
CA TYR A 111 6.22 0.62 2.13
C TYR A 111 6.39 1.86 1.24
N HIS A 112 6.35 1.69 -0.07
CA HIS A 112 6.48 2.81 -1.00
C HIS A 112 5.30 3.79 -0.87
N ALA A 113 4.09 3.29 -0.61
CA ALA A 113 2.92 4.14 -0.40
C ALA A 113 3.08 5.12 0.77
N GLU A 114 3.88 4.79 1.80
CA GLU A 114 4.12 5.73 2.91
C GLU A 114 4.87 6.99 2.47
N PHE A 115 5.77 6.92 1.49
CA PHE A 115 6.44 8.12 0.96
C PHE A 115 5.51 9.00 0.12
N ILE A 116 4.49 8.40 -0.48
CA ILE A 116 3.41 9.15 -1.15
C ILE A 116 2.58 9.89 -0.08
N GLU A 117 2.23 9.20 1.01
CA GLU A 117 1.49 9.80 2.13
C GLU A 117 2.29 10.90 2.84
N ILE A 118 3.60 10.70 3.07
CA ILE A 118 4.46 11.72 3.67
C ILE A 118 4.48 12.98 2.80
N GLY A 119 4.69 12.85 1.48
CA GLY A 119 4.64 13.99 0.56
C GLY A 119 3.27 14.70 0.60
N ARG A 120 2.18 13.94 0.68
CA ARG A 120 0.83 14.47 0.85
C ARG A 120 0.69 15.26 2.16
N VAL A 121 1.15 14.69 3.29
CA VAL A 121 1.09 15.27 4.64
C VAL A 121 1.91 16.56 4.76
N LEU A 122 3.05 16.63 4.09
CA LEU A 122 3.91 17.82 4.06
C LEU A 122 3.32 18.96 3.22
N GLY A 123 2.33 18.66 2.37
CA GLY A 123 1.75 19.64 1.46
C GLY A 123 2.62 19.88 0.22
N ASP A 124 3.62 19.05 0.00
CA ASP A 124 4.50 19.16 -1.16
C ASP A 124 3.71 18.82 -2.43
N PRO A 125 3.84 19.63 -3.50
CA PRO A 125 3.45 19.17 -4.82
C PRO A 125 4.27 17.92 -5.12
N ILE A 126 3.64 16.84 -5.57
CA ILE A 126 4.34 15.60 -5.93
C ILE A 126 5.36 15.83 -7.03
N SER A 127 5.13 16.83 -7.89
CA SER A 127 6.10 17.29 -8.88
C SER A 127 7.42 17.76 -8.27
N LYS A 128 7.47 18.07 -6.97
CA LYS A 128 8.65 18.55 -6.24
C LYS A 128 9.27 17.51 -5.29
N SER A 129 8.51 16.53 -4.80
CA SER A 129 9.05 15.47 -3.94
C SER A 129 9.72 14.37 -4.79
N ALA A 130 11.05 14.32 -4.79
CA ALA A 130 11.80 13.28 -5.49
C ALA A 130 11.48 11.88 -4.95
N GLU A 131 11.32 11.74 -3.64
CA GLU A 131 11.03 10.46 -2.97
C GLU A 131 9.62 9.95 -3.28
N SER A 132 8.61 10.81 -3.27
CA SER A 132 7.23 10.40 -3.59
C SER A 132 7.12 9.94 -5.05
N ARG A 133 7.81 10.62 -6.00
CA ARG A 133 7.87 10.19 -7.40
C ARG A 133 8.59 8.85 -7.58
N GLN A 134 9.71 8.66 -6.89
CA GLN A 134 10.43 7.38 -6.93
C GLN A 134 9.57 6.25 -6.33
N ALA A 135 8.84 6.53 -5.25
CA ALA A 135 7.92 5.58 -4.63
C ALA A 135 6.77 5.20 -5.57
N MET A 136 6.20 6.17 -6.30
CA MET A 136 5.20 5.90 -7.35
C MET A 136 5.76 5.01 -8.45
N HIS A 137 6.99 5.26 -8.91
CA HIS A 137 7.65 4.41 -9.90
C HIS A 137 7.79 2.97 -9.41
N HIS A 138 8.33 2.77 -8.20
CA HIS A 138 8.48 1.43 -7.62
C HIS A 138 7.14 0.73 -7.38
N LEU A 139 6.10 1.48 -6.98
CA LEU A 139 4.75 0.92 -6.86
C LEU A 139 4.27 0.32 -8.19
N ARG A 140 4.49 1.05 -9.29
CA ARG A 140 4.12 0.60 -10.63
C ARG A 140 4.89 -0.65 -11.04
N GLU A 141 6.20 -0.68 -10.80
CA GLU A 141 7.03 -1.88 -11.06
C GLU A 141 6.55 -3.10 -10.26
N ILE A 142 6.12 -2.91 -9.01
CA ILE A 142 5.59 -3.99 -8.18
C ILE A 142 4.25 -4.49 -8.70
N VAL A 143 3.32 -3.59 -9.05
CA VAL A 143 1.96 -3.94 -9.47
C VAL A 143 1.91 -4.48 -10.91
N ASP A 144 2.83 -4.06 -11.78
CA ASP A 144 2.91 -4.55 -13.16
C ASP A 144 3.88 -5.72 -13.31
N GLY A 145 4.78 -5.90 -12.35
CA GLY A 145 5.75 -6.97 -12.34
C GLY A 145 5.24 -8.28 -11.76
N ASP A 146 6.20 -9.18 -11.58
CA ASP A 146 6.00 -10.58 -11.20
C ASP A 146 5.72 -10.80 -9.70
N TRP A 147 5.47 -9.71 -8.96
CA TRP A 147 5.08 -9.76 -7.56
C TRP A 147 3.60 -10.13 -7.38
N ASN A 148 2.84 -10.26 -8.48
CA ASN A 148 1.42 -10.58 -8.50
C ASN A 148 1.20 -12.02 -8.98
N ALA A 149 1.77 -12.98 -8.26
CA ALA A 149 1.75 -14.41 -8.60
C ALA A 149 0.35 -15.07 -8.42
N GLN A 150 -0.73 -14.40 -8.83
CA GLN A 150 -2.10 -14.90 -8.72
C GLN A 150 -2.69 -15.18 -10.10
N GLU A 151 -3.31 -16.34 -10.24
CA GLU A 151 -4.01 -16.75 -11.47
C GLU A 151 -5.23 -15.84 -11.76
N GLY A 152 -5.42 -15.51 -13.03
CA GLY A 152 -6.62 -14.80 -13.51
C GLY A 152 -6.55 -13.27 -13.54
N GLY A 153 -5.38 -12.66 -13.32
CA GLY A 153 -5.18 -11.21 -13.49
C GLY A 153 -5.90 -10.32 -12.45
N VAL A 154 -6.40 -10.94 -11.37
CA VAL A 154 -7.02 -10.25 -10.23
C VAL A 154 -5.93 -9.76 -9.28
N LEU A 155 -6.01 -8.49 -8.88
CA LEU A 155 -5.06 -7.92 -7.93
C LEU A 155 -5.51 -8.19 -6.48
N LYS A 156 -4.52 -8.47 -5.62
CA LYS A 156 -4.76 -8.65 -4.19
C LYS A 156 -5.22 -7.35 -3.53
N THR A 157 -6.06 -7.48 -2.52
CA THR A 157 -6.62 -6.34 -1.76
C THR A 157 -5.58 -5.51 -1.02
N GLY A 158 -4.41 -6.08 -0.71
CA GLY A 158 -3.30 -5.35 -0.10
C GLY A 158 -2.79 -4.17 -0.94
N TYR A 159 -3.07 -4.15 -2.24
CA TYR A 159 -2.72 -3.04 -3.13
C TYR A 159 -3.74 -1.89 -3.12
N LEU A 160 -4.89 -2.04 -2.44
CA LEU A 160 -5.96 -1.03 -2.46
C LEU A 160 -5.48 0.34 -1.97
N ARG A 161 -4.92 0.42 -0.76
CA ARG A 161 -4.43 1.70 -0.21
C ARG A 161 -3.27 2.26 -1.04
N PRO A 162 -2.22 1.47 -1.39
CA PRO A 162 -1.14 1.96 -2.23
C PRO A 162 -1.61 2.55 -3.57
N LEU A 163 -2.49 1.85 -4.29
CA LEU A 163 -3.02 2.33 -5.57
C LEU A 163 -3.95 3.52 -5.40
N PHE A 164 -4.74 3.58 -4.33
CA PHE A 164 -5.59 4.73 -4.05
C PHE A 164 -4.78 5.99 -3.75
N LEU A 165 -3.74 5.88 -2.91
CA LEU A 165 -2.81 6.98 -2.64
C LEU A 165 -2.11 7.44 -3.92
N TYR A 166 -1.65 6.50 -4.75
CA TYR A 166 -1.11 6.82 -6.06
C TYR A 166 -2.11 7.63 -6.89
N ALA A 167 -3.36 7.16 -7.00
CA ALA A 167 -4.38 7.79 -7.85
C ALA A 167 -4.71 9.23 -7.43
N ILE A 168 -4.90 9.48 -6.13
CA ILE A 168 -5.31 10.81 -5.63
C ILE A 168 -4.16 11.82 -5.59
N GLU A 169 -2.93 11.32 -5.49
CA GLU A 169 -1.75 12.16 -5.53
C GLU A 169 -1.35 12.45 -6.98
N CYS A 170 -1.40 11.49 -7.90
CA CYS A 170 -0.97 11.70 -9.28
C CYS A 170 -1.68 12.89 -9.97
N MET A 171 -0.86 13.82 -10.48
CA MET A 171 -1.28 14.99 -11.28
C MET A 171 -1.04 14.77 -12.78
N ASP A 172 -0.74 13.53 -13.18
CA ASP A 172 -0.67 13.11 -14.58
C ASP A 172 -1.89 12.25 -14.91
N LYS A 173 -2.50 12.52 -16.07
CA LYS A 173 -3.76 11.88 -16.44
C LYS A 173 -3.57 10.41 -16.81
N GLU A 174 -2.50 10.06 -17.49
CA GLU A 174 -2.24 8.69 -17.94
C GLU A 174 -1.85 7.80 -16.76
N GLU A 175 -1.02 8.31 -15.85
CA GLU A 175 -0.64 7.62 -14.62
C GLU A 175 -1.84 7.44 -13.68
N ASN A 176 -2.71 8.44 -13.52
CA ASN A 176 -3.95 8.29 -12.74
C ASN A 176 -4.84 7.21 -13.35
N GLN A 177 -5.04 7.24 -14.67
CA GLN A 177 -5.86 6.26 -15.39
C GLN A 177 -5.31 4.83 -15.17
N TRP A 178 -3.99 4.64 -15.24
CA TRP A 178 -3.35 3.36 -14.90
C TRP A 178 -3.71 2.90 -13.48
N ALA A 179 -3.61 3.76 -12.47
CA ALA A 179 -3.91 3.40 -11.09
C ALA A 179 -5.39 3.04 -10.88
N VAL A 180 -6.30 3.79 -11.51
CA VAL A 180 -7.75 3.54 -11.49
C VAL A 180 -8.07 2.17 -12.11
N GLU A 181 -7.49 1.85 -13.27
CA GLU A 181 -7.67 0.54 -13.91
C GLU A 181 -7.15 -0.61 -13.04
N ARG A 182 -6.06 -0.39 -12.29
CA ARG A 182 -5.55 -1.39 -11.33
C ARG A 182 -6.46 -1.52 -10.11
N LEU A 183 -7.03 -0.44 -9.59
CA LEU A 183 -8.04 -0.51 -8.52
C LEU A 183 -9.24 -1.35 -8.94
N GLU A 184 -9.74 -1.18 -10.17
CA GLU A 184 -10.88 -1.95 -10.70
C GLU A 184 -10.60 -3.46 -10.84
N LYS A 185 -9.33 -3.85 -10.95
CA LYS A 185 -8.89 -5.26 -10.96
C LYS A 185 -8.86 -5.91 -9.58
N ILE A 186 -9.01 -5.14 -8.50
CA ILE A 186 -9.16 -5.71 -7.15
C ILE A 186 -10.59 -6.22 -7.02
N LYS A 187 -10.79 -7.53 -7.07
CA LYS A 187 -12.12 -8.15 -6.92
C LYS A 187 -12.27 -8.70 -5.51
N ASN A 188 -12.70 -7.84 -4.57
CA ASN A 188 -13.11 -8.26 -3.24
C ASN A 188 -14.40 -7.51 -2.84
N PRO A 189 -15.49 -8.23 -2.51
CA PRO A 189 -16.79 -7.64 -2.22
C PRO A 189 -16.79 -6.72 -0.98
N ILE A 190 -15.82 -6.90 -0.07
CA ILE A 190 -15.71 -6.10 1.16
C ILE A 190 -14.96 -4.79 0.89
N CYS A 191 -13.94 -4.81 0.01
CA CYS A 191 -13.02 -3.69 -0.18
C CYS A 191 -13.62 -2.50 -0.95
N ARG A 192 -14.80 -2.65 -1.57
CA ARG A 192 -15.46 -1.62 -2.42
C ARG A 192 -14.49 -0.92 -3.38
N SER A 193 -13.63 -1.69 -4.03
CA SER A 193 -12.59 -1.18 -4.94
C SER A 193 -13.15 -0.29 -6.05
N ASP A 194 -14.33 -0.62 -6.58
CA ASP A 194 -15.02 0.20 -7.59
C ASP A 194 -15.29 1.64 -7.10
N PHE A 195 -15.60 1.80 -5.80
CA PHE A 195 -15.76 3.13 -5.20
C PHE A 195 -14.42 3.88 -5.14
N PHE A 196 -13.33 3.21 -4.74
CA PHE A 196 -12.01 3.84 -4.71
C PHE A 196 -11.51 4.23 -6.10
N ALA A 197 -11.78 3.39 -7.10
CA ALA A 197 -11.47 3.69 -8.49
C ALA A 197 -12.23 4.92 -8.99
N ALA A 198 -13.55 4.98 -8.77
CA ALA A 198 -14.37 6.14 -9.10
C ALA A 198 -13.89 7.39 -8.35
N PHE A 199 -13.62 7.28 -7.06
CA PHE A 199 -13.15 8.41 -6.27
C PHE A 199 -11.79 8.92 -6.76
N GLY A 200 -10.82 8.03 -7.01
CA GLY A 200 -9.50 8.38 -7.53
C GLY A 200 -9.57 9.11 -8.88
N ARG A 201 -10.45 8.66 -9.77
CA ARG A 201 -10.70 9.27 -11.08
C ARG A 201 -11.28 10.67 -10.95
N GLU A 202 -12.42 10.80 -10.29
CA GLU A 202 -13.17 12.06 -10.18
C GLU A 202 -12.40 13.13 -9.39
N LEU A 203 -11.68 12.71 -8.35
CA LEU A 203 -10.84 13.63 -7.58
C LEU A 203 -9.66 14.13 -8.41
N SER A 204 -8.99 13.25 -9.16
CA SER A 204 -7.89 13.66 -10.04
C SER A 204 -8.37 14.61 -11.14
N GLU A 205 -9.52 14.34 -11.77
CA GLU A 205 -10.12 15.27 -12.74
C GLU A 205 -10.43 16.65 -12.11
N ALA A 206 -10.90 16.68 -10.87
CA ALA A 206 -11.11 17.94 -10.15
C ALA A 206 -9.79 18.65 -9.80
N GLN A 207 -8.74 17.91 -9.48
CA GLN A 207 -7.40 18.44 -9.21
C GLN A 207 -6.76 19.03 -10.46
N LEU A 208 -6.83 18.32 -11.59
CA LEU A 208 -6.32 18.77 -12.89
C LEU A 208 -7.04 20.05 -13.35
N ARG A 209 -8.38 20.08 -13.28
CA ARG A 209 -9.16 21.28 -13.65
C ARG A 209 -8.85 22.51 -12.81
N LYS A 210 -8.44 22.33 -11.56
CA LYS A 210 -8.09 23.44 -10.64
C LYS A 210 -6.59 23.70 -10.55
N GLU A 211 -5.78 22.90 -11.25
CA GLU A 211 -4.32 22.91 -11.21
C GLU A 211 -3.75 22.88 -9.78
N ARG A 212 -4.47 22.24 -8.85
CA ARG A 212 -4.10 22.16 -7.43
C ARG A 212 -4.78 20.99 -6.72
N ARG A 213 -4.19 20.56 -5.60
CA ARG A 213 -4.79 19.55 -4.72
C ARG A 213 -6.16 20.01 -4.22
N VAL A 214 -7.14 19.12 -4.28
CA VAL A 214 -8.49 19.32 -3.74
C VAL A 214 -8.61 18.54 -2.45
N THR A 215 -9.27 19.13 -1.45
CA THR A 215 -9.48 18.47 -0.16
C THR A 215 -10.32 17.21 -0.34
N SER A 216 -9.69 16.03 -0.28
CA SER A 216 -10.35 14.73 -0.52
C SER A 216 -11.58 14.52 0.36
N LYS A 217 -11.53 14.94 1.64
CA LYS A 217 -12.67 14.85 2.56
C LYS A 217 -13.89 15.62 2.06
N PHE A 218 -13.68 16.89 1.73
CA PHE A 218 -14.75 17.76 1.26
C PHE A 218 -15.30 17.30 -0.09
N PHE A 219 -14.40 16.92 -1.01
CA PHE A 219 -14.80 16.41 -2.32
C PHE A 219 -15.64 15.15 -2.21
N CYS A 220 -15.24 14.19 -1.37
CA CYS A 220 -15.99 12.95 -1.20
C CYS A 220 -17.40 13.19 -0.68
N MET A 221 -17.55 14.05 0.34
CA MET A 221 -18.87 14.41 0.87
C MET A 221 -19.74 15.14 -0.16
N TRP A 222 -19.15 16.08 -0.91
CA TRP A 222 -19.88 16.90 -1.87
C TRP A 222 -20.28 16.12 -3.14
N TYR A 223 -19.37 15.31 -3.67
CA TYR A 223 -19.55 14.61 -4.95
C TYR A 223 -20.27 13.26 -4.80
N PHE A 224 -19.88 12.47 -3.80
CA PHE A 224 -20.41 11.12 -3.58
C PHE A 224 -21.46 11.04 -2.46
N GLY A 225 -21.69 12.13 -1.72
CA GLY A 225 -22.67 12.14 -0.62
C GLY A 225 -22.28 11.28 0.58
N VAL A 226 -21.04 10.79 0.66
CA VAL A 226 -20.56 9.90 1.71
C VAL A 226 -19.26 10.40 2.32
N PRO A 227 -19.01 10.14 3.62
CA PRO A 227 -17.68 10.38 4.18
C PRO A 227 -16.67 9.46 3.47
N PRO A 228 -15.43 9.93 3.26
CA PRO A 228 -14.39 9.11 2.66
C PRO A 228 -14.13 7.89 3.55
N PRO A 229 -14.01 6.69 2.96
CA PRO A 229 -13.93 5.45 3.72
C PRO A 229 -12.67 5.34 4.58
N PHE A 230 -11.60 6.08 4.28
CA PHE A 230 -10.38 6.15 5.09
C PHE A 230 -9.70 7.51 4.87
N LEU A 231 -9.80 8.42 5.85
CA LEU A 231 -8.96 9.61 6.01
C LEU A 231 -8.65 9.81 7.49
#